data_AF-A0A7K1AW24-F1
#
_entry.id   AF-A0A7K1AW24-F1
#
_cell.length_a   1.000
_cell.length_b   1.000
_cell.length_c   1.000
_cell.angle_alpha   90.00
_cell.angle_beta   90.00
_cell.angle_gamma   90.00
#
_symmetry.space_group_name_H-M   'P 1'
#
loop_
_entity.id
_entity.type
_entity.pdbx_description
1 polymer ?
#
loop_
_entity_poly.entity_id
_entity_poly.type
_entity_poly.pdbx_seq_one_letter_code
_entity_poly.pdbx_strand_id
1 'polypeptide(L)'
;MKIVHSWLRDLAALPDDTEAISFALSDIGLAVEGVEKVGATVAGVITARVIKTERHPDAAKVHRVFLDNGDGTEHHVWCGAFNMQAGDIIPWATPGTTMLDGRLIETKPIVGIPSEGMCCSARELGLGDDHGGILIMDPATPLGIPYAQALGLAEEIVYDIDVLRNRPDAYGHVGVARDLAARFKVPFIQSVPTLAVTGDSRSAPVEIVAGDRCARFTTIIISGIRITQSPDWMVSRLAAAGMRSINNVVDVSNYVMLETNQPNHAYDFETLGGGGFKIRLAAEGEKITTLDGVERVLTADDLLICDATNRPIGIAGIMGGQNTEISPQTTVVALETAWFEPIAVMQSVARMNLRSEASARNERGMDPFGIDTSIARFVELLRATCPDLVVHQGMVDERSESIPSLKVITVRPLRVSALLGSTFTAEQIRALIEPIGFACETSKDSLIVTVPSWRPDCTLEIDIVEEVARHFGYDNLGKTVPKSTQPGGL
;
A
#
# COMPACT_ATOMS: atom_id res chain seq x y z
N MET A 1 -8.86 4.88 -4.43
CA MET A 1 -7.57 4.35 -3.92
C MET A 1 -7.81 3.79 -2.54
N LYS A 2 -7.42 2.54 -2.29
CA LYS A 2 -7.64 1.89 -1.00
C LYS A 2 -6.55 2.27 0.01
N ILE A 3 -6.95 2.88 1.12
CA ILE A 3 -6.09 3.24 2.25
C ILE A 3 -6.48 2.42 3.47
N VAL A 4 -5.49 1.78 4.08
CA VAL A 4 -5.64 0.82 5.17
C VAL A 4 -5.51 1.53 6.51
N HIS A 5 -6.53 1.42 7.37
CA HIS A 5 -6.61 2.14 8.63
C HIS A 5 -5.48 1.78 9.60
N SER A 6 -5.22 0.48 9.83
CA SER A 6 -4.14 0.07 10.74
C SER A 6 -2.79 0.63 10.32
N TRP A 7 -2.56 0.75 9.01
CA TRP A 7 -1.34 1.29 8.45
C TRP A 7 -1.22 2.80 8.67
N LEU A 8 -2.32 3.55 8.55
CA LEU A 8 -2.34 4.96 8.93
C LEU A 8 -1.98 5.17 10.40
N ARG A 9 -2.41 4.27 11.29
CA ARG A 9 -2.09 4.37 12.73
C ARG A 9 -0.61 4.10 13.06
N ASP A 10 0.09 3.32 12.23
CA ASP A 10 1.55 3.18 12.36
C ASP A 10 2.28 4.47 11.98
N LEU A 11 1.68 5.29 11.12
CA LEU A 11 2.25 6.53 10.60
C LEU A 11 1.82 7.78 11.38
N ALA A 12 0.74 7.71 12.15
CA ALA A 12 0.25 8.84 12.95
C ALA A 12 -0.61 8.35 14.13
N ALA A 13 -0.58 9.06 15.24
CA ALA A 13 -1.38 8.75 16.43
C ALA A 13 -2.86 9.17 16.25
N LEU A 14 -3.53 8.59 15.26
CA LEU A 14 -4.90 8.89 14.87
C LEU A 14 -5.93 8.35 15.89
N PRO A 15 -7.11 8.99 16.01
CA PRO A 15 -8.19 8.47 16.85
C PRO A 15 -8.71 7.12 16.33
N ASP A 16 -9.19 6.28 17.24
CA ASP A 16 -9.85 5.01 16.92
C ASP A 16 -11.34 5.24 16.60
N ASP A 17 -11.61 6.15 15.67
CA ASP A 17 -12.95 6.53 15.22
C ASP A 17 -12.97 6.61 13.68
N THR A 18 -13.59 5.59 13.08
CA THR A 18 -13.68 5.43 11.63
C THR A 18 -14.50 6.53 10.96
N GLU A 19 -15.59 6.98 11.59
CA GLU A 19 -16.45 8.02 11.02
C GLU A 19 -15.73 9.37 11.07
N ALA A 20 -15.06 9.68 12.18
CA ALA A 20 -14.27 10.90 12.30
C ALA A 20 -13.14 10.96 11.28
N ILE A 21 -12.43 9.85 11.04
CA ILE A 21 -11.38 9.79 10.01
C ILE A 21 -11.97 9.95 8.61
N SER A 22 -13.05 9.24 8.31
CA SER A 22 -13.72 9.32 7.01
C SER A 22 -14.18 10.75 6.68
N PHE A 23 -14.79 11.42 7.67
CA PHE A 23 -15.18 12.83 7.56
C PHE A 23 -13.96 13.74 7.37
N ALA A 24 -12.91 13.55 8.19
CA ALA A 24 -11.69 14.35 8.11
C ALA A 24 -11.00 14.23 6.74
N LEU A 25 -10.92 13.03 6.17
CA LEU A 25 -10.39 12.80 4.82
C LEU A 25 -11.17 13.61 3.78
N SER A 26 -12.50 13.53 3.81
CA SER A 26 -13.35 14.23 2.85
C SER A 26 -13.24 15.76 3.00
N ASP A 27 -13.21 16.26 4.23
CA ASP A 27 -13.10 17.69 4.57
C ASP A 27 -11.76 18.30 4.12
N ILE A 28 -10.66 17.53 4.13
CA ILE A 28 -9.35 17.96 3.62
C ILE A 28 -9.14 17.67 2.13
N GLY A 29 -10.21 17.34 1.39
CA GLY A 29 -10.19 17.18 -0.07
C GLY A 29 -9.81 15.79 -0.58
N LEU A 30 -9.80 14.77 0.29
CA LEU A 30 -9.62 13.36 -0.05
C LEU A 30 -10.96 12.63 0.10
N ALA A 31 -11.85 12.83 -0.89
CA ALA A 31 -13.22 12.36 -0.81
C ALA A 31 -13.29 10.84 -0.59
N VAL A 32 -13.98 10.40 0.46
CA VAL A 32 -14.18 8.98 0.76
C VAL A 32 -15.42 8.49 -0.01
N GLU A 33 -15.20 7.62 -0.98
CA GLU A 33 -16.27 6.99 -1.77
C GLU A 33 -16.90 5.80 -1.03
N GLY A 34 -16.13 5.13 -0.18
CA GLY A 34 -16.59 3.97 0.58
C GLY A 34 -15.71 3.66 1.78
N VAL A 35 -16.31 3.02 2.77
CA VAL A 35 -15.59 2.43 3.90
C VAL A 35 -15.96 0.96 3.97
N GLU A 36 -14.96 0.10 3.77
CA GLU A 36 -15.10 -1.35 3.77
C GLU A 36 -14.47 -1.92 5.05
N LYS A 37 -15.13 -2.91 5.65
CA LYS A 37 -14.51 -3.78 6.66
C LYS A 37 -14.11 -5.07 5.97
N VAL A 38 -12.81 -5.29 5.84
CA VAL A 38 -12.24 -6.47 5.19
C VAL A 38 -11.59 -7.37 6.24
N GLY A 39 -11.49 -8.66 5.93
CA GLY A 39 -11.05 -9.64 6.93
C GLY A 39 -12.05 -9.84 8.08
N ALA A 40 -13.33 -9.49 7.87
CA ALA A 40 -14.39 -9.65 8.85
C ALA A 40 -14.41 -11.08 9.41
N THR A 41 -14.43 -11.19 10.73
CA THR A 41 -14.32 -12.47 11.42
C THR A 41 -15.66 -12.91 11.95
N VAL A 42 -15.84 -14.22 12.13
CA VAL A 42 -17.06 -14.77 12.73
C VAL A 42 -16.88 -14.83 14.24
N ALA A 43 -17.39 -13.82 14.95
CA ALA A 43 -17.42 -13.78 16.40
C ALA A 43 -18.19 -15.00 16.97
N GLY A 44 -17.54 -15.77 17.86
CA GLY A 44 -18.08 -17.02 18.43
C GLY A 44 -17.50 -18.30 17.83
N VAL A 45 -16.68 -18.18 16.77
CA VAL A 45 -15.86 -19.30 16.26
C VAL A 45 -14.52 -19.35 17.00
N ILE A 46 -14.22 -20.49 17.61
CA ILE A 46 -13.00 -20.73 18.39
C ILE A 46 -12.23 -21.94 17.86
N THR A 47 -10.98 -22.07 18.23
CA THR A 47 -10.16 -23.24 17.92
C THR A 47 -10.48 -24.41 18.85
N ALA A 48 -10.65 -25.61 18.28
CA ALA A 48 -10.91 -26.83 19.03
C ALA A 48 -10.15 -28.02 18.43
N ARG A 49 -9.78 -28.97 19.29
CA ARG A 49 -9.11 -30.22 18.90
C ARG A 49 -10.14 -31.31 18.68
N VAL A 50 -9.99 -32.07 17.60
CA VAL A 50 -10.75 -33.29 17.36
C VAL A 50 -10.21 -34.40 18.27
N ILE A 51 -11.04 -34.89 19.19
CA ILE A 51 -10.69 -36.00 20.09
C ILE A 51 -10.90 -37.33 19.38
N LYS A 52 -12.07 -37.51 18.76
CA LYS A 52 -12.45 -38.71 18.02
C LYS A 52 -13.62 -38.44 17.07
N THR A 53 -13.83 -39.35 16.13
CA THR A 53 -14.98 -39.33 15.22
C THR A 53 -15.73 -40.67 15.27
N GLU A 54 -17.07 -40.62 15.28
CA GLU A 54 -17.94 -41.80 15.38
C GLU A 54 -19.02 -41.76 14.29
N ARG A 55 -19.13 -42.83 13.50
CA ARG A 55 -20.20 -42.99 12.51
C ARG A 55 -21.47 -43.51 13.18
N HIS A 56 -22.62 -42.99 12.74
CA HIS A 56 -23.92 -43.49 13.18
C HIS A 56 -24.52 -44.42 12.13
N PRO A 57 -25.03 -45.61 12.51
CA PRO A 57 -25.62 -46.56 11.56
C PRO A 57 -26.74 -45.96 10.71
N ASP A 58 -27.56 -45.11 11.33
CA ASP A 58 -28.73 -44.48 10.69
C ASP A 58 -28.42 -43.16 9.96
N ALA A 59 -27.15 -42.73 9.88
CA ALA A 59 -26.76 -41.45 9.30
C ALA A 59 -25.53 -41.57 8.38
N ALA A 60 -25.70 -42.14 7.19
CA ALA A 60 -24.58 -42.40 6.28
C ALA A 60 -23.85 -41.13 5.76
N LYS A 61 -24.49 -39.96 5.82
CA LYS A 61 -23.96 -38.69 5.28
C LYS A 61 -23.30 -37.78 6.32
N VAL A 62 -23.42 -38.09 7.60
CA VAL A 62 -22.88 -37.27 8.70
C VAL A 62 -22.29 -38.17 9.77
N HIS A 63 -21.35 -37.65 10.55
CA HIS A 63 -20.79 -38.37 11.68
C HIS A 63 -20.61 -37.44 12.88
N ARG A 64 -20.46 -38.03 14.06
CA ARG A 64 -20.21 -37.28 15.28
C ARG A 64 -18.73 -37.00 15.41
N VAL A 65 -18.38 -35.74 15.61
CA VAL A 65 -17.04 -35.26 15.90
C VAL A 65 -17.05 -34.80 17.35
N PHE A 66 -16.14 -35.34 18.16
CA PHE A 66 -15.96 -34.95 19.54
C PHE A 66 -14.83 -33.93 19.62
N LEU A 67 -15.09 -32.81 20.28
CA LEU A 67 -14.22 -31.64 20.30
C LEU A 67 -13.84 -31.26 21.73
N ASP A 68 -12.64 -30.73 21.89
CA ASP A 68 -12.13 -30.12 23.12
C ASP A 68 -11.47 -28.78 22.79
N ASN A 69 -11.92 -27.71 23.44
CA ASN A 69 -11.38 -26.35 23.32
C ASN A 69 -10.28 -26.06 24.36
N GLY A 70 -9.88 -27.04 25.16
CA GLY A 70 -8.87 -26.91 26.22
C GLY A 70 -9.44 -26.57 27.60
N ASP A 71 -10.76 -26.48 27.77
CA ASP A 71 -11.41 -26.27 29.08
C ASP A 71 -11.65 -27.58 29.86
N GLY A 72 -11.39 -28.74 29.23
CA GLY A 72 -11.56 -30.06 29.83
C GLY A 72 -12.96 -30.65 29.68
N THR A 73 -13.85 -29.98 28.94
CA THR A 73 -15.21 -30.44 28.61
C THR A 73 -15.22 -31.04 27.20
N GLU A 74 -15.71 -32.27 27.08
CA GLU A 74 -15.94 -32.88 25.76
C GLU A 74 -17.25 -32.36 25.18
N HIS A 75 -17.17 -31.74 24.02
CA HIS A 75 -18.32 -31.34 23.20
C HIS A 75 -18.51 -32.28 22.03
N HIS A 76 -19.71 -32.32 21.46
CA HIS A 76 -19.91 -33.07 20.22
C HIS A 76 -20.80 -32.39 19.19
N VAL A 77 -20.41 -32.57 17.94
CA VAL A 77 -20.99 -31.89 16.79
C VAL A 77 -21.23 -32.89 15.67
N TRP A 78 -22.29 -32.72 14.89
CA TRP A 78 -22.50 -33.48 13.67
C TRP A 78 -21.85 -32.78 12.49
N CYS A 79 -20.96 -33.49 11.79
CA CYS A 79 -20.26 -32.97 10.61
C CYS A 79 -20.50 -33.85 9.39
N GLY A 80 -20.68 -33.22 8.23
CA GLY A 80 -20.82 -33.90 6.93
C GLY A 80 -19.50 -34.09 6.17
N ALA A 81 -18.45 -33.37 6.54
CA ALA A 81 -17.12 -33.48 5.93
C ALA A 81 -16.28 -34.52 6.68
N PHE A 82 -15.48 -35.32 5.97
CA PHE A 82 -14.72 -36.45 6.52
C PHE A 82 -13.20 -36.26 6.45
N ASN A 83 -12.73 -35.05 6.20
CA ASN A 83 -11.33 -34.71 6.00
C ASN A 83 -10.56 -34.43 7.31
N MET A 84 -11.15 -34.76 8.47
CA MET A 84 -10.54 -34.54 9.79
C MET A 84 -10.35 -35.87 10.54
N GLN A 85 -9.35 -35.91 11.41
CA GLN A 85 -8.99 -37.06 12.24
C GLN A 85 -8.67 -36.64 13.67
N ALA A 86 -8.56 -37.62 14.57
CA ALA A 86 -8.18 -37.37 15.96
C ALA A 86 -6.80 -36.67 16.02
N GLY A 87 -6.72 -35.58 16.78
CA GLY A 87 -5.54 -34.74 16.93
C GLY A 87 -5.57 -33.46 16.10
N ASP A 88 -6.39 -33.38 15.04
CA ASP A 88 -6.50 -32.17 14.21
C ASP A 88 -7.08 -31.00 15.02
N ILE A 89 -6.62 -29.79 14.71
CA ILE A 89 -7.19 -28.55 15.25
C ILE A 89 -8.04 -27.90 14.17
N ILE A 90 -9.28 -27.56 14.51
CA ILE A 90 -10.27 -27.02 13.58
C ILE A 90 -11.00 -25.80 14.18
N PRO A 91 -11.57 -24.92 13.36
CA PRO A 91 -12.49 -23.89 13.82
C PRO A 91 -13.87 -24.49 14.13
N TRP A 92 -14.38 -24.20 15.32
CA TRP A 92 -15.68 -24.62 15.81
C TRP A 92 -16.55 -23.40 16.12
N ALA A 93 -17.68 -23.28 15.41
CA ALA A 93 -18.72 -22.31 15.71
C ALA A 93 -19.57 -22.80 16.88
N THR A 94 -19.47 -22.09 18.00
CA THR A 94 -20.21 -22.41 19.23
C THR A 94 -21.70 -22.00 19.12
N PRO A 95 -22.61 -22.62 19.90
CA PRO A 95 -24.00 -22.16 19.95
C PRO A 95 -24.12 -20.66 20.29
N GLY A 96 -24.96 -19.94 19.56
CA GLY A 96 -25.09 -18.47 19.62
C GLY A 96 -24.29 -17.72 18.56
N THR A 97 -23.37 -18.39 17.86
CA THR A 97 -22.58 -17.80 16.76
C THR A 97 -23.47 -17.42 15.58
N THR A 98 -23.32 -16.22 15.04
CA THR A 98 -23.95 -15.82 13.77
C THR A 98 -22.92 -15.88 12.66
N MET A 99 -23.12 -16.77 11.68
CA MET A 99 -22.22 -16.97 10.54
C MET A 99 -22.34 -15.82 9.52
N LEU A 100 -21.37 -15.73 8.58
CA LEU A 100 -21.34 -14.68 7.54
C LEU A 100 -22.58 -14.69 6.62
N ASP A 101 -23.22 -15.83 6.44
CA ASP A 101 -24.45 -15.99 5.67
C ASP A 101 -25.73 -15.62 6.47
N GLY A 102 -25.56 -15.13 7.71
CA GLY A 102 -26.64 -14.77 8.63
C GLY A 102 -27.23 -15.94 9.41
N ARG A 103 -26.70 -17.16 9.26
CA ARG A 103 -27.18 -18.34 9.99
C ARG A 103 -26.77 -18.28 11.47
N LEU A 104 -27.77 -18.31 12.36
CA LEU A 104 -27.55 -18.49 13.79
C LEU A 104 -27.30 -19.98 14.11
N ILE A 105 -26.17 -20.26 14.76
CA ILE A 105 -25.81 -21.60 15.21
C ILE A 105 -26.53 -21.90 16.52
N GLU A 106 -27.35 -22.95 16.53
CA GLU A 106 -28.15 -23.36 17.67
C GLU A 106 -27.95 -24.84 17.96
N THR A 107 -28.15 -25.24 19.22
CA THR A 107 -28.14 -26.66 19.59
C THR A 107 -29.39 -27.35 19.03
N LYS A 108 -29.23 -28.10 17.94
CA LYS A 108 -30.32 -28.83 17.27
C LYS A 108 -30.06 -30.34 17.23
N PRO A 109 -31.08 -31.17 17.48
CA PRO A 109 -30.91 -32.62 17.42
C PRO A 109 -30.80 -33.09 15.96
N ILE A 110 -29.79 -33.92 15.69
CA ILE A 110 -29.60 -34.65 14.44
C ILE A 110 -29.69 -36.14 14.78
N VAL A 111 -30.65 -36.83 14.16
CA VAL A 111 -30.96 -38.24 14.46
C VAL A 111 -31.26 -38.45 15.97
N GLY A 112 -31.96 -37.50 16.58
CA GLY A 112 -32.38 -37.54 17.99
C GLY A 112 -31.29 -37.19 19.02
N ILE A 113 -30.05 -36.93 18.58
CA ILE A 113 -28.93 -36.55 19.46
C ILE A 113 -28.56 -35.07 19.20
N PRO A 114 -28.43 -34.22 20.24
CA PRO A 114 -28.03 -32.82 20.10
C PRO A 114 -26.76 -32.60 19.26
N SER A 115 -26.62 -31.46 18.60
CA SER A 115 -25.38 -31.01 17.97
C SER A 115 -24.97 -29.70 18.59
N GLU A 116 -23.82 -29.65 19.26
CA GLU A 116 -23.36 -28.47 20.01
C GLU A 116 -22.55 -27.54 19.11
N GLY A 117 -23.18 -27.04 18.04
CA GLY A 117 -22.57 -26.08 17.13
C GLY A 117 -22.25 -26.66 15.75
N MET A 118 -21.15 -26.19 15.14
CA MET A 118 -20.75 -26.56 13.78
C MET A 118 -19.22 -26.50 13.56
N CYS A 119 -18.63 -27.51 12.91
CA CYS A 119 -17.25 -27.45 12.41
C CYS A 119 -17.21 -26.61 11.13
N CYS A 120 -16.27 -25.67 11.00
CA CYS A 120 -16.30 -24.69 9.90
C CYS A 120 -15.28 -24.98 8.79
N SER A 121 -15.72 -24.84 7.55
CA SER A 121 -14.84 -24.77 6.36
C SER A 121 -14.23 -23.38 6.16
N ALA A 122 -13.18 -23.29 5.35
CA ALA A 122 -12.57 -22.00 4.97
C ALA A 122 -13.60 -21.06 4.31
N ARG A 123 -14.48 -21.62 3.46
CA ARG A 123 -15.56 -20.89 2.79
C ARG A 123 -16.58 -20.30 3.75
N GLU A 124 -17.03 -21.08 4.73
CA GLU A 124 -18.00 -20.60 5.74
C GLU A 124 -17.44 -19.48 6.62
N LEU A 125 -16.11 -19.42 6.73
CA LEU A 125 -15.38 -18.37 7.46
C LEU A 125 -14.94 -17.20 6.56
N GLY A 126 -15.26 -17.24 5.26
CA GLY A 126 -14.88 -16.18 4.31
C GLY A 126 -13.38 -16.16 3.95
N LEU A 127 -12.65 -17.25 4.16
CA LEU A 127 -11.20 -17.34 3.98
C LEU A 127 -10.78 -17.83 2.57
N GLY A 128 -11.73 -18.23 1.73
CA GLY A 128 -11.47 -18.65 0.35
C GLY A 128 -12.58 -19.53 -0.23
N ASP A 129 -12.44 -19.86 -1.51
CA ASP A 129 -13.41 -20.65 -2.28
C ASP A 129 -13.19 -22.18 -2.16
N ASP A 130 -12.37 -22.65 -1.21
CA ASP A 130 -12.09 -24.08 -1.07
C ASP A 130 -13.34 -24.87 -0.64
N HIS A 131 -13.58 -26.00 -1.31
CA HIS A 131 -14.69 -26.94 -1.07
C HIS A 131 -14.20 -28.30 -0.54
N GLY A 132 -12.91 -28.42 -0.18
CA GLY A 132 -12.27 -29.67 0.24
C GLY A 132 -12.72 -30.22 1.60
N GLY A 133 -13.42 -29.44 2.43
CA GLY A 133 -13.95 -29.88 3.72
C GLY A 133 -13.75 -28.83 4.84
N ILE A 134 -13.60 -29.30 6.08
CA ILE A 134 -13.33 -28.45 7.25
C ILE A 134 -11.91 -27.90 7.19
N LEU A 135 -11.72 -26.66 7.65
CA LEU A 135 -10.39 -26.06 7.75
C LEU A 135 -9.58 -26.79 8.83
N ILE A 136 -8.48 -27.42 8.43
CA ILE A 136 -7.50 -28.02 9.35
C ILE A 136 -6.39 -27.01 9.58
N MET A 137 -6.13 -26.68 10.85
CA MET A 137 -5.15 -25.68 11.28
C MET A 137 -3.84 -26.36 11.74
N ASP A 138 -2.79 -25.54 11.95
CA ASP A 138 -1.51 -26.03 12.45
C ASP A 138 -1.70 -26.77 13.80
N PRO A 139 -1.14 -27.98 14.00
CA PRO A 139 -1.24 -28.72 15.26
C PRO A 139 -0.70 -27.99 16.51
N ALA A 140 0.14 -26.97 16.33
CA ALA A 140 0.66 -26.11 17.40
C ALA A 140 -0.30 -24.97 17.79
N THR A 141 -1.42 -24.81 17.09
CA THR A 141 -2.41 -23.76 17.35
C THR A 141 -2.97 -23.86 18.79
N PRO A 142 -3.00 -22.77 19.57
CA PRO A 142 -3.63 -22.77 20.88
C PRO A 142 -5.13 -23.10 20.79
N LEU A 143 -5.68 -23.81 21.77
CA LEU A 143 -7.10 -24.16 21.83
C LEU A 143 -7.92 -23.08 22.56
N GLY A 144 -9.20 -22.96 22.21
CA GLY A 144 -10.17 -22.10 22.89
C GLY A 144 -10.03 -20.61 22.58
N ILE A 145 -9.09 -20.23 21.71
CA ILE A 145 -8.94 -18.86 21.25
C ILE A 145 -9.79 -18.60 20.00
N PRO A 146 -10.19 -17.35 19.72
CA PRO A 146 -10.84 -17.00 18.46
C PRO A 146 -10.02 -17.50 17.25
N TYR A 147 -10.68 -18.14 16.29
CA TYR A 147 -9.98 -18.68 15.11
C TYR A 147 -9.23 -17.59 14.33
N ALA A 148 -9.77 -16.37 14.31
CA ALA A 148 -9.13 -15.23 13.68
C ALA A 148 -7.79 -14.88 14.33
N GLN A 149 -7.73 -14.89 15.67
CA GLN A 149 -6.48 -14.70 16.40
C GLN A 149 -5.48 -15.82 16.09
N ALA A 150 -5.95 -17.07 16.02
CA ALA A 150 -5.11 -18.23 15.71
C ALA A 150 -4.51 -18.16 14.30
N LEU A 151 -5.28 -17.67 13.33
CA LEU A 151 -4.87 -17.53 11.93
C LEU A 151 -4.20 -16.19 11.63
N GLY A 152 -3.98 -15.34 12.63
CA GLY A 152 -3.42 -14.00 12.43
C GLY A 152 -4.30 -13.06 11.60
N LEU A 153 -5.59 -13.35 11.49
CA LEU A 153 -6.56 -12.51 10.78
C LEU A 153 -6.85 -11.28 11.62
N ALA A 154 -6.54 -10.11 11.06
CA ALA A 154 -6.96 -8.84 11.61
C ALA A 154 -8.13 -8.31 10.80
N GLU A 155 -9.21 -7.92 11.48
CA GLU A 155 -10.21 -7.06 10.86
C GLU A 155 -9.54 -5.74 10.49
N GLU A 156 -9.77 -5.31 9.26
CA GLU A 156 -9.15 -4.12 8.72
C GLU A 156 -10.23 -3.19 8.17
N ILE A 157 -10.00 -1.90 8.38
CA ILE A 157 -10.87 -0.85 7.86
C ILE A 157 -10.17 -0.23 6.67
N VAL A 158 -10.85 -0.21 5.53
CA VAL A 158 -10.32 0.30 4.28
C VAL A 158 -11.17 1.48 3.84
N TYR A 159 -10.52 2.62 3.65
CA TYR A 159 -11.13 3.80 3.05
C TYR A 159 -10.83 3.76 1.55
N ASP A 160 -11.87 3.77 0.72
CA ASP A 160 -11.69 4.02 -0.71
C ASP A 160 -11.81 5.52 -0.96
N ILE A 161 -10.68 6.15 -1.27
CA ILE A 161 -10.59 7.60 -1.49
C ILE A 161 -10.42 7.94 -2.96
N ASP A 162 -11.16 8.94 -3.45
CA ASP A 162 -10.91 9.53 -4.76
C ASP A 162 -9.78 10.55 -4.65
N VAL A 163 -8.62 10.21 -5.22
CA VAL A 163 -7.42 11.05 -5.21
C VAL A 163 -7.33 11.82 -6.52
N LEU A 164 -7.59 13.12 -6.44
CA LEU A 164 -7.44 14.03 -7.56
C LEU A 164 -5.98 14.10 -8.06
N ARG A 165 -5.81 14.40 -9.35
CA ARG A 165 -4.49 14.41 -10.01
C ARG A 165 -3.48 15.40 -9.40
N ASN A 166 -3.93 16.49 -8.79
CA ASN A 166 -3.09 17.47 -8.12
C ASN A 166 -2.58 17.00 -6.74
N ARG A 167 -3.00 15.82 -6.27
CA ARG A 167 -2.58 15.25 -4.98
C ARG A 167 -1.78 13.95 -5.15
N PRO A 168 -0.66 13.96 -5.91
CA PRO A 168 0.16 12.77 -6.07
C PRO A 168 0.66 12.27 -4.71
N ASP A 169 0.94 13.16 -3.76
CA ASP A 169 1.37 12.85 -2.40
C ASP A 169 0.41 11.92 -1.66
N ALA A 170 -0.90 12.09 -1.88
CA ALA A 170 -1.94 11.27 -1.28
C ALA A 170 -2.15 9.92 -2.00
N TYR A 171 -1.35 9.62 -3.02
CA TYR A 171 -1.35 8.31 -3.70
C TYR A 171 -0.48 7.25 -2.97
N GLY A 172 -0.16 7.52 -1.70
CA GLY A 172 0.44 6.60 -0.73
C GLY A 172 0.00 6.91 0.71
N HIS A 173 0.15 5.93 1.61
CA HIS A 173 -0.30 6.04 3.01
C HIS A 173 0.40 7.17 3.78
N VAL A 174 1.67 7.44 3.47
CA VAL A 174 2.48 8.50 4.08
C VAL A 174 1.86 9.89 3.88
N GLY A 175 1.43 10.22 2.66
CA GLY A 175 0.82 11.51 2.37
C GLY A 175 -0.53 11.68 3.07
N VAL A 176 -1.36 10.63 3.03
CA VAL A 176 -2.67 10.62 3.70
C VAL A 176 -2.53 10.74 5.23
N ALA A 177 -1.61 9.98 5.83
CA ALA A 177 -1.35 10.02 7.26
C ALA A 177 -0.81 11.39 7.71
N ARG A 178 0.03 12.04 6.89
CA ARG A 178 0.55 13.39 7.16
C ARG A 178 -0.58 14.43 7.22
N ASP A 179 -1.47 14.38 6.23
CA ASP A 179 -2.64 15.25 6.14
C ASP A 179 -3.59 15.06 7.34
N LEU A 180 -3.87 13.81 7.71
CA LEU A 180 -4.70 13.49 8.88
C LEU A 180 -4.03 13.88 10.20
N ALA A 181 -2.72 13.66 10.34
CA ALA A 181 -1.97 14.07 11.51
C ALA A 181 -2.07 15.58 11.75
N ALA A 182 -1.93 16.37 10.67
CA ALA A 182 -2.14 17.82 10.71
C ALA A 182 -3.58 18.18 11.09
N ARG A 183 -4.58 17.51 10.51
CA ARG A 183 -6.00 17.76 10.78
C ARG A 183 -6.39 17.49 12.22
N PHE A 184 -5.95 16.36 12.78
CA PHE A 184 -6.21 15.97 14.17
C PHE A 184 -5.24 16.58 15.17
N LYS A 185 -4.21 17.30 14.70
CA LYS A 185 -3.15 17.90 15.51
C LYS A 185 -2.43 16.87 16.39
N VAL A 186 -2.17 15.70 15.80
CA VAL A 186 -1.45 14.59 16.44
C VAL A 186 -0.07 14.43 15.79
N PRO A 187 0.90 13.80 16.47
CA PRO A 187 2.21 13.53 15.90
C PRO A 187 2.11 12.67 14.63
N PHE A 188 2.81 13.10 13.59
CA PHE A 188 3.16 12.29 12.43
C PHE A 188 4.46 11.53 12.74
N ILE A 189 4.43 10.20 12.60
CA ILE A 189 5.42 9.25 13.12
C ILE A 189 6.03 8.45 11.95
N GLN A 190 6.37 9.12 10.85
CA GLN A 190 7.09 8.44 9.78
C GLN A 190 8.51 8.12 10.23
N SER A 191 8.77 6.85 10.54
CA SER A 191 10.13 6.34 10.69
C SER A 191 10.83 6.40 9.33
N VAL A 192 11.95 7.12 9.25
CA VAL A 192 12.83 7.12 8.08
C VAL A 192 14.01 6.22 8.42
N PRO A 193 14.01 4.96 7.95
CA PRO A 193 15.09 4.04 8.29
C PRO A 193 16.42 4.53 7.71
N THR A 194 17.51 4.34 8.46
CA THR A 194 18.85 4.57 7.94
C THR A 194 19.30 3.34 7.16
N LEU A 195 19.72 3.54 5.91
CA LEU A 195 20.28 2.47 5.10
C LEU A 195 21.68 2.08 5.62
N ALA A 196 21.75 0.97 6.35
CA ALA A 196 23.01 0.42 6.85
C ALA A 196 23.68 -0.46 5.79
N VAL A 197 24.83 -0.02 5.30
CA VAL A 197 25.66 -0.77 4.36
C VAL A 197 26.55 -1.75 5.15
N THR A 198 26.52 -3.03 4.76
CA THR A 198 27.15 -4.12 5.51
C THR A 198 28.14 -4.95 4.68
N GLY A 199 28.08 -4.87 3.35
CA GLY A 199 28.92 -5.66 2.44
C GLY A 199 29.98 -4.85 1.69
N ASP A 200 30.89 -5.57 1.04
CA ASP A 200 31.87 -5.03 0.11
C ASP A 200 31.22 -4.32 -1.10
N SER A 201 32.01 -3.56 -1.84
CA SER A 201 31.54 -2.83 -3.02
C SER A 201 31.03 -3.77 -4.11
N ARG A 202 29.76 -3.60 -4.49
CA ARG A 202 29.11 -4.25 -5.63
C ARG A 202 28.06 -3.28 -6.18
N SER A 203 28.22 -2.89 -7.44
CA SER A 203 27.39 -1.86 -8.07
C SER A 203 26.83 -2.35 -9.41
N ALA A 204 25.71 -1.76 -9.82
CA ALA A 204 25.19 -1.86 -11.18
C ALA A 204 25.32 -0.48 -11.83
N PRO A 205 26.28 -0.26 -12.75
CA PRO A 205 26.44 1.02 -13.43
C PRO A 205 25.16 1.41 -14.18
N VAL A 206 24.86 2.70 -14.24
CA VAL A 206 23.69 3.24 -14.93
C VAL A 206 24.14 4.26 -15.96
N GLU A 207 23.65 4.13 -17.19
CA GLU A 207 23.81 5.13 -18.25
C GLU A 207 22.44 5.74 -18.58
N ILE A 208 22.23 7.02 -18.25
CA ILE A 208 21.03 7.75 -18.66
C ILE A 208 21.30 8.45 -20.00
N VAL A 209 20.73 7.92 -21.09
CA VAL A 209 20.81 8.52 -22.43
C VAL A 209 19.69 9.54 -22.64
N ALA A 210 18.47 9.23 -22.17
CA ALA A 210 17.28 10.07 -22.31
C ALA A 210 17.02 10.87 -21.01
N GLY A 211 17.93 11.77 -20.66
CA GLY A 211 17.91 12.50 -19.39
C GLY A 211 16.70 13.41 -19.16
N ASP A 212 16.03 13.84 -20.23
CA ASP A 212 14.79 14.61 -20.20
C ASP A 212 13.55 13.75 -19.88
N ARG A 213 13.65 12.42 -20.08
CA ARG A 213 12.60 11.44 -19.78
C ARG A 213 12.85 10.70 -18.48
N CYS A 214 14.10 10.54 -18.06
CA CYS A 214 14.49 9.99 -16.77
C CYS A 214 15.54 10.90 -16.13
N ALA A 215 15.14 11.64 -15.11
CA ALA A 215 16.01 12.61 -14.48
C ALA A 215 16.84 12.05 -13.32
N ARG A 216 16.42 10.91 -12.76
CA ARG A 216 17.13 10.23 -11.67
C ARG A 216 16.85 8.74 -11.75
N PHE A 217 17.90 7.93 -11.68
CA PHE A 217 17.81 6.48 -11.61
C PHE A 217 18.80 5.97 -10.56
N THR A 218 18.27 5.37 -9.51
CA THR A 218 19.06 4.85 -8.40
C THR A 218 18.97 3.33 -8.39
N THR A 219 20.11 2.66 -8.20
CA THR A 219 20.15 1.21 -8.01
C THR A 219 21.10 0.80 -6.89
N ILE A 220 20.68 -0.18 -6.10
CA ILE A 220 21.49 -0.79 -5.04
C ILE A 220 21.48 -2.31 -5.15
N ILE A 221 22.63 -2.93 -4.89
CA ILE A 221 22.77 -4.39 -4.89
C ILE A 221 22.59 -4.94 -3.47
N ILE A 222 21.71 -5.92 -3.35
CA ILE A 222 21.40 -6.61 -2.09
C ILE A 222 21.58 -8.11 -2.31
N SER A 223 22.48 -8.73 -1.54
CA SER A 223 22.73 -10.18 -1.58
C SER A 223 22.14 -10.87 -0.35
N GLY A 224 22.14 -12.22 -0.36
CA GLY A 224 21.61 -13.02 0.75
C GLY A 224 20.08 -13.08 0.74
N ILE A 225 19.48 -12.84 -0.43
CA ILE A 225 18.03 -12.92 -0.62
C ILE A 225 17.61 -14.38 -0.69
N ARG A 226 16.50 -14.69 -0.03
CA ARG A 226 15.79 -15.95 -0.16
C ARG A 226 14.35 -15.64 -0.52
N ILE A 227 13.89 -16.20 -1.64
CA ILE A 227 12.50 -16.02 -2.06
C ILE A 227 11.60 -16.93 -1.23
N THR A 228 10.69 -16.32 -0.47
CA THR A 228 9.74 -16.98 0.43
C THR A 228 8.38 -16.28 0.37
N GLN A 229 7.41 -16.77 1.12
CA GLN A 229 6.20 -16.01 1.42
C GLN A 229 6.53 -14.83 2.35
N SER A 230 5.72 -13.78 2.24
CA SER A 230 5.76 -12.60 3.11
C SER A 230 5.14 -12.89 4.48
N PRO A 231 5.46 -12.10 5.51
CA PRO A 231 4.78 -12.19 6.80
C PRO A 231 3.27 -11.89 6.66
N ASP A 232 2.43 -12.55 7.46
CA ASP A 232 0.96 -12.49 7.35
C ASP A 232 0.40 -11.06 7.45
N TRP A 233 1.01 -10.21 8.29
CA TRP A 233 0.61 -8.83 8.44
C TRP A 233 0.78 -8.02 7.14
N MET A 234 1.83 -8.30 6.36
CA MET A 234 2.10 -7.64 5.08
C MET A 234 1.15 -8.15 4.01
N VAL A 235 0.95 -9.48 3.95
CA VAL A 235 -0.01 -10.12 3.04
C VAL A 235 -1.42 -9.54 3.25
N SER A 236 -1.83 -9.41 4.51
CA SER A 236 -3.15 -8.89 4.88
C SER A 236 -3.33 -7.42 4.46
N ARG A 237 -2.33 -6.56 4.74
CA ARG A 237 -2.38 -5.15 4.32
C ARG A 237 -2.38 -4.98 2.80
N LEU A 238 -1.56 -5.75 2.08
CA LEU A 238 -1.55 -5.72 0.62
C LEU A 238 -2.90 -6.13 0.05
N ALA A 239 -3.49 -7.22 0.57
CA ALA A 239 -4.81 -7.68 0.15
C ALA A 239 -5.90 -6.63 0.43
N ALA A 240 -5.90 -6.01 1.61
CA ALA A 240 -6.80 -4.92 1.97
C ALA A 240 -6.64 -3.70 1.05
N ALA A 241 -5.42 -3.39 0.62
CA ALA A 241 -5.12 -2.36 -0.36
C ALA A 241 -5.41 -2.77 -1.83
N GLY A 242 -5.93 -3.98 -2.06
CA GLY A 242 -6.30 -4.47 -3.39
C GLY A 242 -5.18 -5.16 -4.18
N MET A 243 -4.07 -5.51 -3.53
CA MET A 243 -2.93 -6.20 -4.16
C MET A 243 -2.82 -7.65 -3.69
N ARG A 244 -2.64 -8.57 -4.65
CA ARG A 244 -2.37 -9.98 -4.35
C ARG A 244 -0.90 -10.17 -3.99
N SER A 245 -0.65 -10.88 -2.89
CA SER A 245 0.71 -11.32 -2.51
C SER A 245 1.28 -12.32 -3.52
N ILE A 246 2.58 -12.20 -3.81
CA ILE A 246 3.31 -13.04 -4.75
C ILE A 246 4.49 -13.72 -4.05
N ASN A 247 5.44 -12.93 -3.53
CA ASN A 247 6.58 -13.37 -2.75
C ASN A 247 7.14 -12.19 -1.94
N ASN A 248 7.98 -12.47 -0.95
CA ASN A 248 8.55 -11.47 -0.05
C ASN A 248 9.21 -10.27 -0.74
N VAL A 249 9.92 -10.46 -1.86
CA VAL A 249 10.59 -9.35 -2.56
C VAL A 249 9.58 -8.46 -3.30
N VAL A 250 8.67 -9.07 -4.06
CA VAL A 250 7.63 -8.34 -4.82
C VAL A 250 6.63 -7.67 -3.88
N ASP A 251 6.30 -8.33 -2.77
CA ASP A 251 5.38 -7.80 -1.78
C ASP A 251 5.97 -6.61 -1.03
N VAL A 252 7.26 -6.67 -0.67
CA VAL A 252 7.96 -5.51 -0.08
C VAL A 252 8.01 -4.36 -1.09
N SER A 253 8.27 -4.64 -2.37
CA SER A 253 8.24 -3.63 -3.44
C SER A 253 6.89 -2.91 -3.50
N ASN A 254 5.81 -3.68 -3.56
CA ASN A 254 4.44 -3.17 -3.58
C ASN A 254 4.07 -2.43 -2.30
N TYR A 255 4.47 -2.96 -1.15
CA TYR A 255 4.21 -2.34 0.15
C TYR A 255 4.87 -0.97 0.25
N VAL A 256 6.15 -0.85 -0.11
CA VAL A 256 6.87 0.43 -0.11
C VAL A 256 6.24 1.43 -1.08
N MET A 257 5.82 0.97 -2.27
CA MET A 257 5.12 1.81 -3.24
C MET A 257 3.80 2.34 -2.68
N LEU A 258 2.98 1.48 -2.06
CA LEU A 258 1.72 1.87 -1.44
C LEU A 258 1.92 2.74 -0.18
N GLU A 259 3.02 2.57 0.55
CA GLU A 259 3.34 3.36 1.73
C GLU A 259 3.78 4.77 1.34
N THR A 260 4.85 4.83 0.55
CA THR A 260 5.64 6.05 0.33
C THR A 260 5.32 6.73 -0.98
N ASN A 261 4.43 6.14 -1.79
CA ASN A 261 4.16 6.56 -3.16
C ASN A 261 5.43 6.54 -4.03
N GLN A 262 6.30 5.54 -3.85
CA GLN A 262 7.50 5.36 -4.68
C GLN A 262 7.52 3.98 -5.34
N PRO A 263 7.11 3.90 -6.61
CA PRO A 263 7.34 2.71 -7.42
C PRO A 263 8.82 2.34 -7.42
N ASN A 264 9.10 1.06 -7.23
CA ASN A 264 10.44 0.48 -7.25
C ASN A 264 10.36 -0.87 -7.98
N HIS A 265 11.50 -1.41 -8.40
CA HIS A 265 11.55 -2.70 -9.07
C HIS A 265 12.77 -3.51 -8.66
N ALA A 266 12.56 -4.80 -8.39
CA ALA A 266 13.64 -5.72 -8.05
C ALA A 266 13.96 -6.60 -9.25
N TYR A 267 15.20 -6.51 -9.73
CA TYR A 267 15.72 -7.37 -10.80
C TYR A 267 16.57 -8.50 -10.21
N ASP A 268 16.50 -9.69 -10.79
CA ASP A 268 17.50 -10.73 -10.53
C ASP A 268 18.84 -10.30 -11.12
N PHE A 269 19.81 -9.98 -10.26
CA PHE A 269 21.09 -9.42 -10.68
C PHE A 269 21.89 -10.39 -11.57
N GLU A 270 21.73 -11.70 -11.39
CA GLU A 270 22.46 -12.71 -12.17
C GLU A 270 21.92 -12.80 -13.61
N THR A 271 20.70 -12.33 -13.86
CA THR A 271 20.09 -12.27 -15.20
C THR A 271 20.28 -10.92 -15.90
N LEU A 272 20.78 -9.91 -15.17
CA LEU A 272 20.99 -8.55 -15.67
C LEU A 272 22.20 -8.51 -16.61
N GLY A 273 21.94 -8.45 -17.92
CA GLY A 273 22.98 -8.48 -18.95
C GLY A 273 24.01 -7.38 -18.76
N GLY A 274 25.28 -7.76 -18.63
CA GLY A 274 26.38 -6.82 -18.39
C GLY A 274 26.39 -6.16 -17.00
N GLY A 275 25.50 -6.58 -16.09
CA GLY A 275 25.49 -6.16 -14.69
C GLY A 275 25.17 -4.68 -14.46
N GLY A 276 24.46 -4.03 -15.38
CA GLY A 276 24.13 -2.60 -15.29
C GLY A 276 22.89 -2.24 -16.11
N PHE A 277 22.59 -0.94 -16.16
CA PHE A 277 21.40 -0.38 -16.77
C PHE A 277 21.73 0.68 -17.82
N LYS A 278 20.88 0.77 -18.83
CA LYS A 278 20.90 1.82 -19.85
C LYS A 278 19.48 2.33 -20.08
N ILE A 279 19.27 3.63 -19.86
CA ILE A 279 17.95 4.27 -19.95
C ILE A 279 17.87 5.09 -21.23
N ARG A 280 17.08 4.63 -22.19
CA ARG A 280 17.01 5.23 -23.54
C ARG A 280 15.61 5.18 -24.10
N LEU A 281 15.37 5.99 -25.12
CA LEU A 281 14.18 5.86 -25.95
C LEU A 281 14.22 4.58 -26.78
N ALA A 282 13.05 4.03 -27.06
CA ALA A 282 12.88 2.91 -27.98
C ALA A 282 13.21 3.32 -29.42
N ALA A 283 13.57 2.35 -30.25
CA ALA A 283 13.51 2.52 -31.70
C ALA A 283 12.06 2.39 -32.17
N GLU A 284 11.72 3.04 -33.28
CA GLU A 284 10.40 2.91 -33.88
C GLU A 284 10.13 1.44 -34.27
N GLY A 285 9.04 0.87 -33.75
CA GLY A 285 8.68 -0.53 -33.96
C GLY A 285 9.47 -1.53 -33.13
N GLU A 286 10.30 -1.08 -32.17
CA GLU A 286 10.97 -1.96 -31.22
C GLU A 286 9.95 -2.75 -30.39
N LYS A 287 10.30 -3.96 -29.98
CA LYS A 287 9.39 -4.88 -29.30
C LYS A 287 9.90 -5.29 -27.94
N ILE A 288 8.98 -5.45 -26.99
CA ILE A 288 9.25 -6.01 -25.66
C ILE A 288 8.06 -6.88 -25.21
N THR A 289 8.35 -7.99 -24.53
CA THR A 289 7.34 -8.78 -23.82
C THR A 289 7.32 -8.38 -22.36
N THR A 290 6.19 -7.86 -21.88
CA THR A 290 6.00 -7.45 -20.49
C THR A 290 5.64 -8.64 -19.59
N LEU A 291 5.69 -8.44 -18.26
CA LEU A 291 5.42 -9.49 -17.26
C LEU A 291 4.06 -10.20 -17.43
N ASP A 292 3.07 -9.54 -18.02
CA ASP A 292 1.77 -10.14 -18.38
C ASP A 292 1.81 -11.11 -19.58
N GLY A 293 2.98 -11.31 -20.19
CA GLY A 293 3.18 -12.18 -21.35
C GLY A 293 2.75 -11.57 -22.69
N VAL A 294 2.42 -10.28 -22.72
CA VAL A 294 1.98 -9.59 -23.93
C VAL A 294 3.18 -8.94 -24.64
N GLU A 295 3.35 -9.22 -25.93
CA GLU A 295 4.31 -8.50 -26.78
C GLU A 295 3.75 -7.11 -27.13
N ARG A 296 4.58 -6.09 -26.94
CA ARG A 296 4.23 -4.68 -27.18
C ARG A 296 5.14 -4.09 -28.23
N VAL A 297 4.54 -3.38 -29.18
CA VAL A 297 5.25 -2.61 -30.21
C VAL A 297 5.36 -1.17 -29.73
N LEU A 298 6.59 -0.66 -29.71
CA LEU A 298 6.95 0.64 -29.16
C LEU A 298 7.16 1.67 -30.27
N THR A 299 7.10 2.93 -29.87
CA THR A 299 7.39 4.10 -30.71
C THR A 299 8.66 4.77 -30.22
N ALA A 300 9.25 5.66 -31.01
CA ALA A 300 10.44 6.42 -30.62
C ALA A 300 10.27 7.33 -29.38
N ASP A 301 9.04 7.54 -28.91
CA ASP A 301 8.74 8.31 -27.69
C ASP A 301 8.69 7.44 -26.42
N ASP A 302 8.70 6.12 -26.55
CA ASP A 302 8.65 5.20 -25.39
C ASP A 302 10.00 5.12 -24.69
N LEU A 303 10.00 5.36 -23.38
CA LEU A 303 11.19 5.19 -22.56
C LEU A 303 11.37 3.73 -22.13
N LEU A 304 12.55 3.20 -22.38
CA LEU A 304 12.94 1.85 -22.01
C LEU A 304 14.00 1.84 -20.92
N ILE A 305 13.86 0.88 -20.03
CA ILE A 305 14.94 0.40 -19.18
C ILE A 305 15.56 -0.79 -19.92
N CYS A 306 16.83 -0.66 -20.27
CA CYS A 306 17.62 -1.73 -20.86
C CYS A 306 18.68 -2.20 -19.87
N ASP A 307 19.13 -3.43 -20.03
CA ASP A 307 20.38 -3.87 -19.40
C ASP A 307 21.61 -3.23 -20.11
N ALA A 308 22.80 -3.39 -19.53
CA ALA A 308 24.03 -2.81 -20.08
C ALA A 308 24.42 -3.39 -21.46
N THR A 309 23.82 -4.50 -21.87
CA THR A 309 23.96 -5.05 -23.24
C THR A 309 22.97 -4.44 -24.24
N ASN A 310 22.22 -3.43 -23.80
CA ASN A 310 21.21 -2.69 -24.57
C ASN A 310 19.94 -3.49 -24.90
N ARG A 311 19.70 -4.61 -24.19
CA ARG A 311 18.47 -5.39 -24.33
C ARG A 311 17.37 -4.78 -23.46
N PRO A 312 16.14 -4.53 -23.99
CA PRO A 312 15.02 -4.05 -23.19
C PRO A 312 14.62 -5.02 -22.09
N ILE A 313 14.49 -4.52 -20.86
CA ILE A 313 14.09 -5.27 -19.67
C ILE A 313 12.89 -4.65 -18.94
N GLY A 314 12.41 -3.49 -19.38
CA GLY A 314 11.18 -2.89 -18.88
C GLY A 314 10.76 -1.64 -19.66
N ILE A 315 9.46 -1.34 -19.63
CA ILE A 315 8.92 -0.06 -20.07
C ILE A 315 8.94 0.87 -18.87
N ALA A 316 9.76 1.91 -18.95
CA ALA A 316 10.13 2.74 -17.82
C ALA A 316 8.91 3.36 -17.13
N GLY A 317 8.79 3.16 -15.81
CA GLY A 317 7.70 3.69 -15.01
C GLY A 317 6.33 3.02 -15.22
N ILE A 318 6.24 2.00 -16.09
CA ILE A 318 4.97 1.35 -16.44
C ILE A 318 4.98 -0.13 -16.05
N MET A 319 5.85 -0.95 -16.64
CA MET A 319 5.84 -2.39 -16.41
C MET A 319 7.19 -3.02 -16.76
N GLY A 320 7.65 -3.95 -15.91
CA GLY A 320 8.84 -4.76 -16.16
C GLY A 320 8.66 -5.74 -17.33
N GLY A 321 9.78 -6.17 -17.90
CA GLY A 321 9.87 -7.26 -18.85
C GLY A 321 10.11 -8.61 -18.16
N GLN A 322 9.80 -9.71 -18.84
CA GLN A 322 9.95 -11.07 -18.28
C GLN A 322 11.41 -11.53 -18.12
N ASN A 323 12.35 -10.89 -18.82
CA ASN A 323 13.71 -11.41 -18.99
C ASN A 323 14.61 -11.33 -17.74
N THR A 324 14.18 -10.56 -16.73
CA THR A 324 14.94 -10.25 -15.51
C THR A 324 14.07 -10.36 -14.24
N GLU A 325 12.97 -11.11 -14.34
CA GLU A 325 12.03 -11.33 -13.25
C GLU A 325 12.68 -12.11 -12.10
N ILE A 326 12.28 -11.79 -10.87
CA ILE A 326 12.65 -12.55 -9.67
C ILE A 326 12.13 -13.99 -9.79
N SER A 327 13.01 -14.96 -9.61
CA SER A 327 12.70 -16.40 -9.64
C SER A 327 12.91 -17.02 -8.25
N PRO A 328 12.41 -18.24 -7.99
CA PRO A 328 12.71 -18.96 -6.74
C PRO A 328 14.22 -19.18 -6.49
N GLN A 329 15.07 -19.02 -7.51
CA GLN A 329 16.52 -19.17 -7.44
C GLN A 329 17.25 -17.85 -7.18
N THR A 330 16.57 -16.70 -7.21
CA THR A 330 17.19 -15.39 -7.02
C THR A 330 17.80 -15.26 -5.62
N THR A 331 19.09 -14.93 -5.57
CA THR A 331 19.85 -14.72 -4.32
C THR A 331 20.45 -13.33 -4.19
N VAL A 332 20.50 -12.60 -5.30
CA VAL A 332 21.04 -11.24 -5.40
C VAL A 332 20.06 -10.40 -6.21
N VAL A 333 19.68 -9.26 -5.65
CA VAL A 333 18.75 -8.31 -6.27
C VAL A 333 19.46 -7.01 -6.59
N ALA A 334 19.21 -6.47 -7.78
CA ALA A 334 19.38 -5.05 -8.07
C ALA A 334 18.03 -4.36 -7.87
N LEU A 335 17.94 -3.51 -6.85
CA LEU A 335 16.74 -2.73 -6.58
C LEU A 335 16.83 -1.39 -7.32
N GLU A 336 15.95 -1.19 -8.29
CA GLU A 336 15.70 0.09 -8.97
C GLU A 336 14.72 0.94 -8.15
N THR A 337 15.02 2.24 -8.10
CA THR A 337 14.01 3.29 -7.87
C THR A 337 14.38 4.50 -8.72
N ALA A 338 13.42 5.07 -9.45
CA ALA A 338 13.70 6.07 -10.47
C ALA A 338 12.60 7.13 -10.57
N TRP A 339 12.95 8.27 -11.16
CA TRP A 339 12.01 9.32 -11.53
C TRP A 339 11.90 9.42 -13.05
N PHE A 340 10.66 9.39 -13.54
CA PHE A 340 10.33 9.48 -14.95
C PHE A 340 9.44 10.70 -15.22
N GLU A 341 9.58 11.29 -16.41
CA GLU A 341 8.79 12.45 -16.82
C GLU A 341 7.29 12.07 -16.92
N PRO A 342 6.39 12.70 -16.13
CA PRO A 342 5.01 12.24 -15.98
C PRO A 342 4.18 12.26 -17.26
N ILE A 343 4.36 13.27 -18.12
CA ILE A 343 3.56 13.42 -19.34
C ILE A 343 3.91 12.31 -20.34
N ALA A 344 5.19 12.00 -20.52
CA ALA A 344 5.66 10.91 -21.38
C ALA A 344 5.11 9.56 -20.91
N VAL A 345 5.16 9.28 -19.60
CA VAL A 345 4.55 8.06 -19.03
C VAL A 345 3.06 8.01 -19.35
N MET A 346 2.33 9.10 -19.12
CA MET A 346 0.89 9.18 -19.41
C MET A 346 0.57 8.89 -20.89
N GLN A 347 1.36 9.44 -21.80
CA GLN A 347 1.20 9.23 -23.25
C GLN A 347 1.43 7.77 -23.63
N SER A 348 2.50 7.15 -23.11
CA SER A 348 2.81 5.72 -23.34
C SER A 348 1.72 4.80 -22.78
N VAL A 349 1.24 5.06 -21.56
CA VAL A 349 0.14 4.32 -20.91
C VAL A 349 -1.13 4.38 -21.77
N ALA A 350 -1.52 5.59 -22.19
CA ALA A 350 -2.73 5.81 -22.98
C ALA A 350 -2.64 5.11 -24.34
N ARG A 351 -1.49 5.20 -25.02
CA ARG A 351 -1.26 4.54 -26.32
C ARG A 351 -1.28 3.02 -26.22
N MET A 352 -0.63 2.45 -25.21
CA MET A 352 -0.51 1.00 -25.04
C MET A 352 -1.70 0.37 -24.31
N ASN A 353 -2.62 1.20 -23.79
CA ASN A 353 -3.68 0.78 -22.88
C ASN A 353 -3.14 -0.10 -21.73
N LEU A 354 -2.01 0.32 -21.14
CA LEU A 354 -1.28 -0.42 -20.10
C LEU A 354 -1.22 0.38 -18.81
N ARG A 355 -2.27 0.25 -18.00
CA ARG A 355 -2.31 0.90 -16.69
C ARG A 355 -1.84 -0.07 -15.61
N SER A 356 -0.86 0.36 -14.83
CA SER A 356 -0.35 -0.35 -13.65
C SER A 356 -0.38 0.56 -12.43
N GLU A 357 -0.18 -0.02 -11.24
CA GLU A 357 0.00 0.77 -10.01
C GLU A 357 1.21 1.71 -10.08
N ALA A 358 2.28 1.29 -10.75
CA ALA A 358 3.45 2.13 -10.98
C ALA A 358 3.13 3.26 -11.95
N SER A 359 2.45 2.97 -13.06
CA SER A 359 2.13 3.96 -14.09
C SER A 359 1.16 5.02 -13.58
N ALA A 360 0.16 4.61 -12.79
CA ALA A 360 -0.80 5.52 -12.15
C ALA A 360 -0.13 6.53 -11.21
N ARG A 361 1.01 6.16 -10.62
CA ARG A 361 1.82 7.03 -9.77
C ARG A 361 2.73 7.92 -10.61
N ASN A 362 3.53 7.32 -11.49
CA ASN A 362 4.46 8.04 -12.34
C ASN A 362 3.77 9.12 -13.20
N GLU A 363 2.57 8.86 -13.74
CA GLU A 363 1.79 9.85 -14.53
C GLU A 363 1.33 11.08 -13.72
N ARG A 364 1.31 11.01 -12.38
CA ARG A 364 0.90 12.11 -11.49
C ARG A 364 2.09 12.94 -10.99
N GLY A 365 3.33 12.44 -11.14
CA GLY A 365 4.54 13.08 -10.65
C GLY A 365 5.01 12.51 -9.32
N MET A 366 6.13 11.80 -9.34
CA MET A 366 6.78 11.24 -8.16
C MET A 366 7.77 12.23 -7.54
N ASP A 367 8.05 12.03 -6.25
CA ASP A 367 9.06 12.79 -5.53
C ASP A 367 10.47 12.28 -5.90
N PRO A 368 11.29 13.01 -6.69
CA PRO A 368 12.62 12.54 -7.02
C PRO A 368 13.55 12.44 -5.80
N PHE A 369 13.24 13.10 -4.68
CA PHE A 369 14.06 13.11 -3.46
C PHE A 369 13.59 12.09 -2.40
N GLY A 370 12.40 11.50 -2.57
CA GLY A 370 11.90 10.42 -1.71
C GLY A 370 12.54 9.04 -1.95
N ILE A 371 13.32 8.91 -3.03
CA ILE A 371 13.94 7.64 -3.47
C ILE A 371 14.78 6.99 -2.38
N ASP A 372 15.62 7.77 -1.69
CA ASP A 372 16.54 7.23 -0.68
C ASP A 372 15.78 6.63 0.51
N THR A 373 14.66 7.27 0.89
CA THR A 373 13.77 6.77 1.95
C THR A 373 13.05 5.49 1.52
N SER A 374 12.59 5.43 0.27
CA SER A 374 11.97 4.22 -0.31
C SER A 374 12.92 3.03 -0.29
N ILE A 375 14.17 3.21 -0.71
CA ILE A 375 15.21 2.16 -0.70
C ILE A 375 15.48 1.68 0.73
N ALA A 376 15.67 2.61 1.67
CA ALA A 376 15.93 2.25 3.06
C ALA A 376 14.74 1.47 3.66
N ARG A 377 13.51 1.87 3.34
CA ARG A 377 12.29 1.19 3.78
C ARG A 377 12.12 -0.19 3.15
N PHE A 378 12.47 -0.35 1.89
CA PHE A 378 12.50 -1.66 1.22
C PHE A 378 13.44 -2.62 1.97
N VAL A 379 14.67 -2.16 2.26
CA VAL A 379 15.65 -2.97 2.98
C VAL A 379 15.19 -3.31 4.40
N GLU A 380 14.62 -2.35 5.12
CA GLU A 380 14.08 -2.56 6.47
C GLU A 380 13.02 -3.66 6.48
N LEU A 381 12.05 -3.59 5.55
CA LEU A 381 10.95 -4.55 5.48
C LEU A 381 11.41 -5.92 5.00
N LEU A 382 12.33 -5.99 4.03
CA LEU A 382 12.83 -7.27 3.52
C LEU A 382 13.60 -8.07 4.58
N ARG A 383 14.22 -7.39 5.57
CA ARG A 383 14.87 -8.05 6.71
C ARG A 383 13.93 -8.94 7.54
N ALA A 384 12.61 -8.71 7.48
CA ALA A 384 11.65 -9.58 8.16
C ALA A 384 11.68 -11.02 7.67
N THR A 385 12.07 -11.25 6.40
CA THR A 385 12.18 -12.58 5.79
C THR A 385 13.62 -12.96 5.42
N CYS A 386 14.49 -11.97 5.25
CA CYS A 386 15.91 -12.13 4.97
C CYS A 386 16.76 -11.37 6.01
N PRO A 387 16.81 -11.81 7.28
CA PRO A 387 17.46 -11.06 8.37
C PRO A 387 18.97 -10.85 8.16
N ASP A 388 19.61 -11.79 7.46
CA ASP A 388 21.05 -11.78 7.16
C ASP A 388 21.37 -11.16 5.78
N LEU A 389 20.43 -10.44 5.17
CA LEU A 389 20.67 -9.78 3.89
C LEU A 389 21.87 -8.83 3.98
N VAL A 390 22.61 -8.72 2.87
CA VAL A 390 23.80 -7.89 2.77
C VAL A 390 23.51 -6.75 1.81
N VAL A 391 23.54 -5.53 2.34
CA VAL A 391 23.47 -4.31 1.54
C VAL A 391 24.90 -3.93 1.15
N HIS A 392 25.19 -3.94 -0.14
CA HIS A 392 26.54 -3.68 -0.64
C HIS A 392 26.86 -2.18 -0.72
N GLN A 393 28.15 -1.84 -0.58
CA GLN A 393 28.65 -0.53 -0.98
C GLN A 393 28.52 -0.35 -2.50
N GLY A 394 28.47 0.89 -2.99
CA GLY A 394 28.39 1.16 -4.42
C GLY A 394 26.97 1.31 -4.96
N MET A 395 26.03 1.83 -4.15
CA MET A 395 24.78 2.36 -4.67
C MET A 395 25.08 3.39 -5.76
N VAL A 396 24.45 3.23 -6.91
CA VAL A 396 24.57 4.16 -8.04
C VAL A 396 23.37 5.09 -7.99
N ASP A 397 23.61 6.40 -8.05
CA ASP A 397 22.59 7.45 -8.09
C ASP A 397 22.86 8.36 -9.29
N GLU A 398 22.45 7.90 -10.47
CA GLU A 398 22.68 8.61 -11.72
C GLU A 398 21.60 9.69 -11.90
N ARG A 399 22.01 10.91 -12.24
CA ARG A 399 21.13 12.08 -12.33
C ARG A 399 21.39 12.86 -13.61
N SER A 400 20.31 13.36 -14.22
CA SER A 400 20.38 14.32 -15.31
C SER A 400 20.13 15.75 -14.80
N GLU A 401 20.43 16.74 -15.64
CA GLU A 401 20.12 18.15 -15.37
C GLU A 401 18.61 18.45 -15.33
N SER A 402 17.76 17.51 -15.79
CA SER A 402 16.31 17.70 -15.85
C SER A 402 15.60 17.40 -14.53
N ILE A 403 16.34 17.11 -13.46
CA ILE A 403 15.74 16.83 -12.14
C ILE A 403 14.94 18.05 -11.65
N PRO A 404 13.67 17.87 -11.22
CA PRO A 404 12.86 18.99 -10.75
C PRO A 404 13.52 19.75 -9.58
N SER A 405 13.58 21.07 -9.69
CA SER A 405 14.06 21.95 -8.62
C SER A 405 12.96 22.18 -7.57
N LEU A 406 13.33 22.26 -6.29
CA LEU A 406 12.43 22.72 -5.23
C LEU A 406 11.89 24.12 -5.53
N LYS A 407 10.60 24.35 -5.26
CA LYS A 407 9.94 25.64 -5.46
C LYS A 407 9.97 26.45 -4.17
N VAL A 408 10.33 27.72 -4.30
CA VAL A 408 10.28 28.70 -3.21
C VAL A 408 9.33 29.82 -3.62
N ILE A 409 8.29 30.04 -2.82
CA ILE A 409 7.17 30.91 -3.13
C ILE A 409 7.06 31.97 -2.04
N THR A 410 6.98 33.25 -2.46
CA THR A 410 6.65 34.34 -1.53
C THR A 410 5.15 34.39 -1.31
N VAL A 411 4.72 34.24 -0.07
CA VAL A 411 3.32 34.24 0.36
C VAL A 411 3.03 35.47 1.20
N ARG A 412 2.05 36.27 0.78
CA ARG A 412 1.67 37.51 1.45
C ARG A 412 0.43 37.27 2.29
N PRO A 413 0.49 37.36 3.64
CA PRO A 413 -0.68 37.15 4.51
C PRO A 413 -1.90 38.03 4.16
N LEU A 414 -1.65 39.28 3.72
CA LEU A 414 -2.71 40.17 3.23
C LEU A 414 -3.41 39.63 1.97
N ARG A 415 -2.67 38.98 1.06
CA ARG A 415 -3.23 38.38 -0.15
C ARG A 415 -4.05 37.14 0.18
N VAL A 416 -3.54 36.27 1.06
CA VAL A 416 -4.27 35.11 1.60
C VAL A 416 -5.59 35.58 2.22
N SER A 417 -5.52 36.59 3.10
CA SER A 417 -6.70 37.12 3.77
C SER A 417 -7.74 37.69 2.81
N ALA A 418 -7.28 38.43 1.79
CA ALA A 418 -8.15 39.01 0.78
C ALA A 418 -8.86 37.96 -0.09
N LEU A 419 -8.18 36.84 -0.40
CA LEU A 419 -8.74 35.75 -1.21
C LEU A 419 -9.72 34.88 -0.42
N LEU A 420 -9.38 34.58 0.84
CA LEU A 420 -10.19 33.71 1.70
C LEU A 420 -11.29 34.45 2.47
N GLY A 421 -11.33 35.78 2.40
CA GLY A 421 -12.34 36.60 3.06
C GLY A 421 -12.27 36.55 4.60
N SER A 422 -11.15 36.10 5.16
CA SER A 422 -10.89 35.99 6.61
C SER A 422 -9.49 36.51 6.92
N THR A 423 -9.25 37.02 8.13
CA THR A 423 -7.93 37.56 8.52
C THR A 423 -6.98 36.43 8.90
N PHE A 424 -5.81 36.38 8.27
CA PHE A 424 -4.73 35.44 8.57
C PHE A 424 -3.42 36.18 8.86
N THR A 425 -2.78 35.87 9.99
CA THR A 425 -1.40 36.28 10.27
C THR A 425 -0.39 35.30 9.65
N ALA A 426 0.87 35.72 9.58
CA ALA A 426 1.95 34.84 9.13
C ALA A 426 2.06 33.57 10.01
N GLU A 427 1.94 33.71 11.32
CA GLU A 427 2.00 32.60 12.28
C GLU A 427 0.84 31.62 12.10
N GLN A 428 -0.38 32.13 11.83
CA GLN A 428 -1.54 31.28 11.57
C GLN A 428 -1.37 30.48 10.29
N ILE A 429 -0.86 31.10 9.22
CA ILE A 429 -0.58 30.41 7.96
C ILE A 429 0.45 29.30 8.18
N ARG A 430 1.57 29.63 8.86
CA ARG A 430 2.63 28.66 9.20
C ARG A 430 2.08 27.46 9.97
N ALA A 431 1.27 27.70 11.00
CA ALA A 431 0.67 26.65 11.81
C ALA A 431 -0.25 25.71 11.02
N LEU A 432 -0.76 26.13 9.86
CA LEU A 432 -1.60 25.31 8.99
C LEU A 432 -0.78 24.47 8.00
N ILE A 433 0.31 25.02 7.44
CA ILE A 433 1.04 24.39 6.32
C ILE A 433 2.37 23.74 6.72
N GLU A 434 3.01 24.16 7.82
CA GLU A 434 4.22 23.50 8.33
C GLU A 434 3.98 22.01 8.69
N PRO A 435 2.85 21.63 9.34
CA PRO A 435 2.59 20.23 9.69
C PRO A 435 2.46 19.28 8.48
N ILE A 436 2.07 19.81 7.32
CA ILE A 436 2.00 19.05 6.06
C ILE A 436 3.29 19.15 5.22
N GLY A 437 4.34 19.79 5.77
CA GLY A 437 5.71 19.74 5.27
C GLY A 437 6.19 20.97 4.51
N PHE A 438 5.42 22.05 4.45
CA PHE A 438 5.88 23.31 3.85
C PHE A 438 6.79 24.06 4.83
N ALA A 439 8.07 24.19 4.48
CA ALA A 439 9.00 24.94 5.32
C ALA A 439 8.78 26.44 5.14
N CYS A 440 8.62 27.18 6.25
CA CYS A 440 8.28 28.58 6.22
C CYS A 440 9.32 29.45 6.93
N GLU A 441 9.79 30.49 6.26
CA GLU A 441 10.65 31.52 6.82
C GLU A 441 9.96 32.89 6.79
N THR A 442 10.03 33.64 7.88
CA THR A 442 9.44 34.99 7.94
C THR A 442 10.35 36.00 7.25
N SER A 443 9.78 36.81 6.35
CA SER A 443 10.49 37.89 5.66
C SER A 443 9.64 39.17 5.66
N LYS A 444 9.95 40.09 6.58
CA LYS A 444 9.23 41.37 6.79
C LYS A 444 7.71 41.17 6.86
N ASP A 445 6.99 41.48 5.79
CA ASP A 445 5.53 41.44 5.66
C ASP A 445 5.03 40.20 4.90
N SER A 446 5.90 39.19 4.71
CA SER A 446 5.64 37.99 3.91
C SER A 446 6.26 36.74 4.52
N LEU A 447 5.84 35.59 4.02
CA LEU A 447 6.46 34.29 4.27
C LEU A 447 7.19 33.84 3.00
N ILE A 448 8.39 33.30 3.17
CA ILE A 448 9.09 32.55 2.14
C ILE A 448 8.80 31.08 2.41
N VAL A 449 8.04 30.46 1.52
CA VAL A 449 7.56 29.09 1.66
C VAL A 449 8.31 28.20 0.68
N THR A 450 9.04 27.22 1.21
CA THR A 450 9.67 26.16 0.42
C THR A 450 8.68 25.01 0.31
N VAL A 451 8.25 24.73 -0.92
CA VAL A 451 7.34 23.64 -1.24
C VAL A 451 8.07 22.30 -1.09
N PRO A 452 7.49 21.32 -0.39
CA PRO A 452 8.11 20.00 -0.27
C PRO A 452 8.13 19.30 -1.64
N SER A 453 9.15 18.47 -1.87
CA SER A 453 9.39 17.85 -3.18
C SER A 453 8.29 16.92 -3.68
N TRP A 454 7.50 16.34 -2.77
CA TRP A 454 6.34 15.50 -3.11
C TRP A 454 5.09 16.29 -3.50
N ARG A 455 5.14 17.63 -3.54
CA ARG A 455 4.05 18.52 -3.98
C ARG A 455 4.37 19.25 -5.29
N PRO A 456 4.52 18.53 -6.42
CA PRO A 456 4.81 19.15 -7.71
C PRO A 456 3.66 20.02 -8.25
N ASP A 457 2.47 19.91 -7.68
CA ASP A 457 1.28 20.71 -7.98
C ASP A 457 1.40 22.17 -7.52
N CYS A 458 2.12 22.41 -6.42
CA CYS A 458 2.27 23.74 -5.83
C CYS A 458 3.39 24.54 -6.50
N THR A 459 3.01 25.50 -7.35
CA THR A 459 3.94 26.29 -8.18
C THR A 459 3.78 27.80 -8.00
N LEU A 460 2.66 28.24 -7.45
CA LEU A 460 2.25 29.64 -7.31
C LEU A 460 1.76 29.96 -5.89
N GLU A 461 1.70 31.24 -5.56
CA GLU A 461 1.17 31.72 -4.28
C GLU A 461 -0.29 31.27 -4.04
N ILE A 462 -1.09 31.14 -5.12
CA ILE A 462 -2.48 30.70 -5.02
C ILE A 462 -2.61 29.25 -4.56
N ASP A 463 -1.65 28.40 -4.89
CA ASP A 463 -1.65 26.99 -4.48
C ASP A 463 -1.42 26.90 -2.96
N ILE A 464 -0.55 27.75 -2.41
CA ILE A 464 -0.39 27.86 -0.95
C ILE A 464 -1.65 28.41 -0.28
N VAL A 465 -2.38 29.32 -0.94
CA VAL A 465 -3.66 29.82 -0.42
C VAL A 465 -4.70 28.69 -0.35
N GLU A 466 -4.73 27.78 -1.32
CA GLU A 466 -5.59 26.57 -1.27
C GLU A 466 -5.23 25.70 -0.07
N GLU A 467 -3.95 25.41 0.15
CA GLU A 467 -3.50 24.60 1.30
C GLU A 467 -3.90 25.22 2.64
N VAL A 468 -3.80 26.55 2.76
CA VAL A 468 -4.29 27.28 3.94
C VAL A 468 -5.81 27.12 4.08
N ALA A 469 -6.59 27.27 3.01
CA ALA A 469 -8.04 27.12 3.05
C ALA A 469 -8.45 25.70 3.46
N ARG A 470 -7.80 24.70 2.89
CA ARG A 470 -8.04 23.26 3.10
C ARG A 470 -7.81 22.85 4.54
N HIS A 471 -6.69 23.27 5.14
CA HIS A 471 -6.40 22.94 6.54
C HIS A 471 -7.06 23.86 7.55
N PHE A 472 -7.43 25.08 7.16
CA PHE A 472 -8.31 25.92 7.97
C PHE A 472 -9.75 25.34 8.01
N GLY A 473 -10.16 24.65 6.94
CA GLY A 473 -11.49 24.10 6.75
C GLY A 473 -12.38 25.09 6.02
N TYR A 474 -12.91 24.70 4.86
CA TYR A 474 -13.73 25.58 4.02
C TYR A 474 -15.00 26.05 4.74
N ASP A 475 -15.59 25.22 5.60
CA ASP A 475 -16.76 25.59 6.40
C ASP A 475 -16.50 26.73 7.41
N ASN A 476 -15.23 26.94 7.78
CA ASN A 476 -14.82 28.04 8.66
C ASN A 476 -14.66 29.36 7.88
N LEU A 477 -14.61 29.32 6.55
CA LEU A 477 -14.59 30.52 5.70
C LEU A 477 -16.01 31.10 5.67
N GLY A 478 -16.21 32.20 6.39
CA GLY A 478 -17.52 32.85 6.51
C GLY A 478 -18.16 33.19 5.15
N LYS A 479 -19.47 33.43 5.15
CA LYS A 479 -20.22 33.74 3.93
C LYS A 479 -20.36 35.24 3.74
N THR A 480 -20.04 35.73 2.54
CA THR A 480 -20.28 37.13 2.15
C THR A 480 -20.99 37.20 0.79
N VAL A 481 -21.90 38.15 0.63
CA VAL A 481 -22.60 38.38 -0.64
C VAL A 481 -21.87 39.47 -1.40
N PRO A 482 -21.43 39.24 -2.65
CA PRO A 482 -20.82 40.28 -3.48
C PRO A 482 -21.79 41.46 -3.66
N LYS A 483 -21.31 42.68 -3.41
CA LYS A 483 -22.09 43.88 -3.70
C LYS A 483 -21.97 44.19 -5.19
N SER A 484 -23.09 44.15 -5.91
CA SER A 484 -23.15 44.62 -7.30
C SER A 484 -22.71 46.08 -7.36
N THR A 485 -21.80 46.40 -8.28
CA THR A 485 -21.42 47.78 -8.61
C THR A 485 -22.45 48.47 -9.50
N GLN A 486 -23.43 47.72 -10.04
CA GLN A 486 -24.57 48.27 -10.76
C GLN A 486 -25.79 48.35 -9.83
N PRO A 487 -26.38 49.55 -9.63
CA PRO A 487 -27.69 49.68 -8.98
C PRO A 487 -28.73 48.92 -9.82
N GLY A 488 -29.44 47.96 -9.24
CA GLY A 488 -30.55 47.28 -9.91
C GLY A 488 -31.62 48.30 -10.28
N GLY A 489 -31.94 48.43 -11.57
CA GLY A 489 -33.12 49.15 -12.04
C GLY A 489 -34.35 48.25 -11.92
N LEU A 490 -35.48 48.84 -11.50
CA LEU A 490 -36.78 48.16 -11.39
C LEU A 490 -37.35 47.77 -12.75
#